data_AF-A0AAX0BE27-F1
#
_entry.id   AF-A0AAX0BE27-F1
#
_cell.length_a   1.000
_cell.length_b   1.000
_cell.length_c   1.000
_cell.angle_alpha   90.00
_cell.angle_beta   90.00
_cell.angle_gamma   90.00
#
_symmetry.space_group_name_H-M   'P 1'
#
loop_
_entity.id
_entity.type
_entity.pdbx_description
1 polymer ?
#
loop_
_entity_poly.entity_id
_entity_poly.type
_entity_poly.pdbx_seq_one_letter_code
_entity_poly.pdbx_strand_id
1 'polypeptide(L)'
;MKPSDFQKTVQCRFESCLKKVVRHVVKDYQKKLKRRQKEETLFCELPEIVVENLAVWDDYDTDYTIFNVCGNDIRVYDDELAEALKQLSERNRETLLMYYFLEMNNEEIAKKQNISRSGVFQNRHNSLALMKKLLKEKQ
;
A
#
# COMPACT_ATOMS: atom_id res chain seq x y z
N MET A 1 -3.71 -44.79 58.85
CA MET A 1 -4.90 -44.43 59.67
C MET A 1 -6.00 -43.91 58.75
N LYS A 2 -7.26 -44.29 58.97
CA LYS A 2 -8.38 -43.65 58.25
C LYS A 2 -8.59 -42.24 58.83
N PRO A 3 -8.89 -41.22 58.00
CA PRO A 3 -9.17 -39.88 58.50
C PRO A 3 -10.40 -39.90 59.42
N SER A 4 -10.35 -39.14 60.51
CA SER A 4 -11.52 -38.96 61.37
C SER A 4 -12.64 -38.22 60.64
N ASP A 5 -13.89 -38.34 61.08
CA ASP A 5 -15.01 -37.70 60.41
C ASP A 5 -14.94 -36.16 60.44
N PHE A 6 -14.27 -35.60 61.44
CA PHE A 6 -13.91 -34.19 61.47
C PHE A 6 -12.94 -33.82 60.34
N GLN A 7 -11.86 -34.60 60.15
CA GLN A 7 -10.88 -34.36 59.09
C GLN A 7 -11.53 -34.46 57.70
N LYS A 8 -12.42 -35.44 57.48
CA LYS A 8 -13.21 -35.55 56.25
C LYS A 8 -14.09 -34.31 56.03
N THR A 9 -14.73 -33.81 57.08
CA THR A 9 -15.58 -32.61 56.99
C THR A 9 -14.77 -31.37 56.59
N VAL A 10 -13.57 -31.19 57.17
CA VAL A 10 -12.66 -30.10 56.81
C VAL A 10 -12.21 -30.22 55.35
N GLN A 11 -11.83 -31.43 54.92
CA GLN A 11 -11.42 -31.70 53.54
C GLN A 11 -12.54 -31.39 52.54
N CYS A 12 -13.77 -31.87 52.79
CA CYS A 12 -14.93 -31.60 51.93
C CYS A 12 -15.25 -30.10 51.82
N ARG A 13 -15.10 -29.34 52.92
CA ARG A 13 -15.32 -27.87 52.92
C ARG A 13 -14.28 -27.15 52.06
N PHE A 14 -13.01 -27.53 52.21
CA PHE A 14 -11.92 -26.97 51.42
C PHE A 14 -12.09 -27.29 49.92
N GLU A 15 -12.38 -28.54 49.60
CA GLU A 15 -12.62 -28.98 48.22
C GLU A 15 -13.82 -28.25 47.58
N SER A 16 -14.91 -28.10 48.32
CA SER A 16 -16.08 -27.33 47.87
C SER A 16 -15.72 -25.87 47.58
N CYS A 17 -14.91 -25.25 48.45
CA CYS A 17 -14.41 -23.89 48.24
C CYS A 17 -13.57 -23.79 46.96
N LEU A 18 -12.60 -24.70 46.76
CA LEU A 18 -11.76 -24.73 45.56
C LEU A 18 -12.61 -24.92 44.29
N LYS A 19 -13.51 -25.90 44.29
CA LYS A 19 -14.43 -26.14 43.16
C LYS A 19 -15.26 -24.89 42.85
N LYS A 20 -15.72 -24.17 43.87
CA LYS A 20 -16.46 -22.92 43.70
C LYS A 20 -15.58 -21.83 43.09
N VAL A 21 -14.36 -21.63 43.57
CA VAL A 21 -13.42 -20.63 43.03
C VAL A 21 -13.12 -20.92 41.56
N VAL A 22 -12.74 -22.17 41.22
CA VAL A 22 -12.44 -22.57 39.84
C VAL A 22 -13.64 -22.33 38.91
N ARG A 23 -14.85 -22.70 39.33
CA ARG A 23 -16.08 -22.43 38.55
C ARG A 23 -16.29 -20.93 38.30
N HIS A 24 -16.03 -20.08 39.29
CA HIS A 24 -16.17 -18.63 39.13
C HIS A 24 -15.10 -18.04 38.21
N VAL A 25 -13.86 -18.51 38.30
CA VAL A 25 -12.77 -18.09 37.39
C VAL A 25 -13.11 -18.43 35.95
N VAL A 26 -13.57 -19.67 35.69
CA VAL A 26 -14.01 -20.09 34.35
C VAL A 26 -15.17 -19.21 33.86
N LYS A 27 -16.16 -18.95 34.72
CA LYS A 27 -17.31 -18.10 34.37
C LYS A 27 -16.88 -16.66 34.07
N ASP A 28 -15.97 -16.09 34.84
CA ASP A 28 -15.44 -14.75 34.62
C ASP A 28 -14.65 -14.67 33.31
N TYR A 29 -13.81 -15.66 33.04
CA TYR A 29 -13.08 -15.77 31.78
C TYR A 29 -14.02 -15.84 30.56
N GLN A 30 -15.05 -16.69 30.62
CA GLN A 30 -16.04 -16.79 29.54
C GLN A 30 -16.81 -15.49 29.34
N LYS A 31 -17.14 -14.76 30.42
CA LYS A 31 -17.77 -13.44 30.32
C LYS A 31 -16.85 -12.42 29.64
N LYS A 32 -15.57 -12.40 29.99
CA LYS A 32 -14.57 -11.52 29.36
C LYS A 32 -14.38 -11.83 27.88
N LEU A 33 -14.32 -13.11 27.51
CA LEU A 33 -14.29 -13.55 26.12
C LEU A 33 -15.51 -13.04 25.34
N LYS A 34 -16.72 -13.24 25.86
CA LYS A 34 -17.95 -12.76 25.23
C LYS A 34 -18.02 -11.24 25.11
N ARG A 35 -17.46 -10.49 26.07
CA ARG A 35 -17.38 -9.02 25.97
C ARG A 35 -16.46 -8.61 24.84
N ARG A 36 -15.25 -9.17 24.79
CA ARG A 36 -14.29 -8.89 23.71
C ARG A 36 -14.84 -9.22 22.34
N GLN A 37 -15.46 -10.39 22.16
CA GLN A 37 -16.06 -10.79 20.88
C GLN A 37 -17.18 -9.86 20.37
N LYS A 38 -17.79 -9.03 21.23
CA LYS A 38 -18.78 -8.02 20.80
C LYS A 38 -18.13 -6.75 20.24
N GLU A 39 -16.88 -6.48 20.60
CA GLU A 39 -16.18 -5.22 20.32
C GLU A 39 -14.97 -5.44 19.39
N GLU A 40 -14.42 -6.66 19.37
CA GLU A 40 -13.22 -7.05 18.64
C GLU A 40 -13.58 -8.07 17.54
N THR A 41 -12.97 -7.91 16.37
CA THR A 41 -13.01 -8.89 15.26
C THR A 41 -11.59 -9.37 15.00
N LEU A 42 -11.41 -10.66 14.71
CA LEU A 42 -10.09 -11.18 14.37
C LEU A 42 -9.65 -10.65 13.01
N PHE A 43 -8.36 -10.38 12.85
CA PHE A 43 -7.82 -9.90 11.58
C PHE A 43 -8.12 -10.86 10.41
N CYS A 44 -8.07 -12.18 10.65
CA CYS A 44 -8.41 -13.20 9.65
C CYS A 44 -9.89 -13.27 9.29
N GLU A 45 -10.77 -12.66 10.08
CA GLU A 45 -12.21 -12.58 9.82
C GLU A 45 -12.59 -11.26 9.13
N LEU A 46 -11.64 -10.34 8.96
CA LEU A 46 -11.88 -9.09 8.25
C LEU A 46 -12.06 -9.35 6.74
N PRO A 47 -13.03 -8.70 6.09
CA PRO A 47 -13.14 -8.73 4.64
C PRO A 47 -11.87 -8.18 3.98
N GLU A 48 -11.49 -8.75 2.84
CA GLU A 48 -10.27 -8.37 2.10
C GLU A 48 -10.25 -6.86 1.77
N ILE A 49 -11.40 -6.30 1.37
CA ILE A 49 -11.55 -4.85 1.13
C ILE A 49 -11.20 -3.99 2.36
N VAL A 50 -11.46 -4.47 3.58
CA VAL A 50 -11.11 -3.74 4.81
C VAL A 50 -9.60 -3.86 5.07
N VAL A 51 -9.04 -5.03 4.82
CA VAL A 51 -7.59 -5.28 4.96
C VAL A 51 -6.80 -4.43 3.97
N GLU A 52 -7.22 -4.36 2.71
CA GLU A 52 -6.62 -3.51 1.69
C GLU A 52 -6.63 -2.03 2.08
N ASN A 53 -7.73 -1.55 2.69
CA ASN A 53 -7.82 -0.17 3.19
C ASN A 53 -6.89 0.12 4.38
N LEU A 54 -6.41 -0.90 5.08
CA LEU A 54 -5.45 -0.77 6.18
C LEU A 54 -4.00 -0.92 5.71
N ALA A 55 -3.78 -1.31 4.45
CA ALA A 55 -2.45 -1.47 3.89
C ALA A 55 -1.77 -0.11 3.76
N VAL A 56 -0.51 -0.05 4.18
CA VAL A 56 0.39 1.08 3.95
C VAL A 56 1.52 0.56 3.07
N TRP A 57 1.78 1.27 1.98
CA TRP A 57 2.91 0.99 1.11
C TRP A 57 4.08 1.86 1.58
N ASP A 58 5.23 1.22 1.81
CA ASP A 58 6.47 1.95 2.04
C ASP A 58 6.95 2.52 0.70
N ASP A 59 7.34 3.80 0.69
CA ASP A 59 8.02 4.42 -0.45
C ASP A 59 9.54 4.18 -0.31
N TYR A 60 10.11 3.31 -1.14
CA TYR A 60 11.56 3.16 -1.25
C TYR A 60 12.11 3.97 -2.43
N ASP A 61 13.31 4.55 -2.26
CA ASP A 61 13.99 5.35 -3.31
C ASP A 61 14.42 4.54 -4.55
N THR A 62 14.21 3.22 -4.54
CA THR A 62 14.53 2.31 -5.65
C THR A 62 13.37 2.09 -6.63
N ASP A 63 12.17 2.55 -6.29
CA ASP A 63 10.95 2.08 -6.96
C ASP A 63 10.54 2.97 -8.16
N TYR A 64 11.45 3.84 -8.60
CA TYR A 64 11.18 4.77 -9.68
C TYR A 64 12.43 5.15 -10.47
N THR A 65 12.24 5.46 -11.76
CA THR A 65 13.24 6.13 -12.60
C THR A 65 13.03 7.65 -12.53
N ILE A 66 14.11 8.41 -12.30
CA ILE A 66 14.08 9.89 -12.28
C ILE A 66 14.47 10.45 -13.65
N PHE A 67 13.70 11.43 -14.13
CA PHE A 67 14.08 12.31 -15.22
C PHE A 67 14.15 13.75 -14.71
N ASN A 68 15.34 14.37 -14.75
CA ASN A 68 15.48 15.78 -14.45
C ASN A 68 15.11 16.62 -15.68
N VAL A 69 14.03 17.40 -15.59
CA VAL A 69 13.55 18.25 -16.68
C VAL A 69 13.27 19.65 -16.13
N CYS A 70 13.90 20.66 -16.74
CA CYS A 70 13.79 22.05 -16.30
C CYS A 70 14.16 22.26 -14.81
N GLY A 71 15.03 21.43 -14.25
CA GLY A 71 15.42 21.47 -12.84
C GLY A 71 14.42 20.82 -11.88
N ASN A 72 13.40 20.14 -12.39
CA ASN A 72 12.44 19.34 -11.60
C ASN A 72 12.72 17.85 -11.80
N ASP A 73 12.65 17.08 -10.72
CA ASP A 73 12.77 15.63 -10.77
C ASP A 73 11.39 15.01 -11.00
N ILE A 74 11.21 14.38 -12.15
CA ILE A 74 9.99 13.65 -12.52
C ILE A 74 10.23 12.17 -12.25
N ARG A 75 9.47 11.60 -11.31
CA ARG A 75 9.54 10.19 -10.92
C ARG A 75 8.56 9.36 -11.75
N VAL A 76 9.07 8.33 -12.41
CA VAL A 76 8.27 7.37 -13.19
C VAL A 76 8.40 6.00 -12.51
N TYR A 77 7.30 5.55 -11.90
CA TYR A 77 7.23 4.28 -11.14
C TYR A 77 7.06 3.05 -12.04
N ASP A 78 6.47 3.22 -13.22
CA ASP A 78 6.28 2.12 -14.16
C ASP A 78 7.55 1.91 -15.00
N ASP A 79 8.21 0.77 -14.81
CA ASP A 79 9.48 0.44 -15.46
C ASP A 79 9.35 0.35 -16.99
N GLU A 80 8.23 -0.18 -17.50
CA GLU A 80 8.01 -0.29 -18.94
C GLU A 80 7.87 1.08 -19.59
N LEU A 81 7.15 1.99 -18.93
CA LEU A 81 6.99 3.37 -19.32
C LEU A 81 8.34 4.12 -19.25
N ALA A 82 9.10 3.91 -18.18
CA ALA A 82 10.43 4.51 -18.03
C ALA A 82 11.37 4.07 -19.15
N GLU A 83 11.38 2.79 -19.50
CA GLU A 83 12.17 2.26 -20.62
C GLU A 83 11.67 2.80 -21.98
N ALA A 84 10.36 2.89 -22.20
CA ALA A 84 9.83 3.50 -23.42
C ALA A 84 10.22 4.98 -23.55
N LEU A 85 10.24 5.73 -22.44
CA LEU A 85 10.73 7.11 -22.41
C LEU A 85 12.24 7.19 -22.70
N LYS A 86 13.06 6.28 -22.17
CA LYS A 86 14.51 6.23 -22.41
C LYS A 86 14.85 6.02 -23.89
N GLN A 87 14.01 5.30 -24.64
CA GLN A 87 14.19 5.07 -26.08
C GLN A 87 13.87 6.29 -26.95
N LEU A 88 13.15 7.29 -26.44
CA LEU A 88 12.97 8.55 -27.14
C LEU A 88 14.28 9.35 -27.13
N SER A 89 14.48 10.20 -28.15
CA SER A 89 15.52 11.22 -28.08
C SER A 89 15.27 12.13 -26.87
N GLU A 90 16.34 12.58 -26.22
CA GLU A 90 16.28 13.42 -25.02
C GLU A 90 15.34 14.61 -25.20
N ARG A 91 15.49 15.32 -26.32
CA ARG A 91 14.63 16.46 -26.66
C ARG A 91 13.14 16.11 -26.67
N ASN A 92 12.79 14.99 -27.32
CA ASN A 92 11.40 14.54 -27.45
C ASN A 92 10.83 14.02 -26.13
N ARG A 93 11.66 13.29 -25.37
CA ARG A 93 11.35 12.86 -24.00
C ARG A 93 11.02 14.07 -23.13
N GLU A 94 11.90 15.08 -23.11
CA GLU A 94 11.66 16.32 -22.37
C GLU A 94 10.42 17.06 -22.87
N THR A 95 10.16 17.10 -24.19
CA THR A 95 8.93 17.70 -24.73
C THR A 95 7.67 17.06 -24.12
N LEU A 96 7.63 15.73 -24.01
CA LEU A 96 6.51 15.03 -23.38
C LEU A 96 6.44 15.30 -21.89
N LEU A 97 7.58 15.21 -21.20
CA LEU A 97 7.66 15.38 -19.75
C LEU A 97 7.26 16.81 -19.33
N MET A 98 7.71 17.84 -20.05
CA MET A 98 7.27 19.22 -19.84
C MET A 98 5.75 19.38 -20.03
N TYR A 99 5.19 18.75 -21.07
CA TYR A 99 3.77 18.91 -21.38
C TYR A 99 2.85 18.21 -20.36
N TYR A 100 3.19 16.98 -19.97
CA TYR A 100 2.31 16.16 -19.13
C TYR A 100 2.55 16.34 -17.63
N PHE A 101 3.78 16.63 -17.20
CA PHE A 101 4.12 16.68 -15.77
C PHE A 101 4.45 18.08 -15.26
N LEU A 102 4.91 18.98 -16.13
CA LEU A 102 5.18 20.38 -15.77
C LEU A 102 4.08 21.34 -16.24
N GLU A 103 2.98 20.81 -16.78
CA GLU A 103 1.82 21.55 -17.30
C GLU A 103 2.16 22.65 -18.31
N MET A 104 3.33 22.56 -18.97
CA MET A 104 3.76 23.56 -19.94
C MET A 104 3.00 23.39 -21.25
N ASN A 105 2.46 24.47 -21.78
CA ASN A 105 1.79 24.44 -23.08
C ASN A 105 2.80 24.42 -24.24
N ASN A 106 2.30 24.16 -25.46
CA ASN A 106 3.17 24.07 -26.64
C ASN A 106 3.96 25.36 -26.94
N GLU A 107 3.47 26.53 -26.53
CA GLU A 107 4.12 27.82 -26.75
C GLU A 107 5.26 28.05 -25.75
N GLU A 108 5.06 27.68 -24.50
CA GLU A 108 6.07 27.71 -23.44
C GLU A 108 7.22 26.74 -23.76
N ILE A 109 6.88 25.51 -24.18
CA ILE A 109 7.88 24.51 -24.59
C ILE A 109 8.64 24.98 -25.84
N ALA A 110 7.94 25.57 -26.81
CA ALA A 110 8.54 26.10 -28.02
C ALA A 110 9.58 27.18 -27.71
N LYS A 111 9.23 28.12 -26.81
CA LYS A 111 10.15 29.14 -26.30
C LYS A 111 11.33 28.50 -25.55
N LYS A 112 11.07 27.52 -24.69
CA LYS A 112 12.11 26.85 -23.88
C LYS A 112 13.15 26.12 -24.74
N GLN A 113 12.69 25.41 -25.78
CA GLN A 113 13.57 24.62 -26.65
C GLN A 113 13.96 25.31 -27.97
N ASN A 114 13.63 26.60 -28.14
CA ASN A 114 13.90 27.40 -29.34
C ASN A 114 13.42 26.76 -30.65
N ILE A 115 12.16 26.29 -30.70
CA ILE A 115 11.52 25.76 -31.92
C ILE A 115 10.14 26.37 -32.13
N SER A 116 9.52 26.06 -33.28
CA SER A 116 8.14 26.47 -33.52
C SER A 116 7.15 25.67 -32.66
N ARG A 117 6.01 26.31 -32.33
CA ARG A 117 4.87 25.66 -31.68
C ARG A 117 4.40 24.40 -32.44
N SER A 118 4.43 24.45 -33.77
CA SER A 118 4.09 23.30 -34.63
C SER A 118 5.12 22.17 -34.50
N GLY A 119 6.41 22.50 -34.40
CA GLY A 119 7.47 21.52 -34.14
C GLY A 119 7.27 20.79 -32.81
N VAL A 120 6.89 21.51 -31.75
CA VAL A 120 6.54 20.90 -30.46
C VAL A 120 5.37 19.93 -30.60
N PHE A 121 4.30 20.34 -31.29
CA PHE A 121 3.15 19.47 -31.53
C PHE A 121 3.55 18.20 -32.29
N GLN A 122 4.34 18.34 -33.37
CA GLN A 122 4.79 17.20 -34.16
C GLN A 122 5.69 16.26 -33.34
N ASN A 123 6.61 16.80 -32.56
CA ASN A 123 7.48 16.02 -31.68
C ASN A 123 6.66 15.21 -30.68
N ARG A 124 5.67 15.82 -30.02
CA ARG A 124 4.77 15.13 -29.10
C ARG A 124 3.99 14.02 -29.80
N HIS A 125 3.39 14.33 -30.94
CA HIS A 125 2.58 13.39 -31.70
C HIS A 125 3.40 12.15 -32.12
N ASN A 126 4.58 12.37 -32.70
CA ASN A 126 5.47 11.31 -33.15
C ASN A 126 6.00 10.48 -31.96
N SER A 127 6.36 11.14 -30.86
CA SER A 127 6.90 10.47 -29.67
C SER A 127 5.85 9.57 -29.03
N LEU A 128 4.61 10.04 -28.91
CA LEU A 128 3.50 9.22 -28.41
C LEU A 128 3.20 8.04 -29.34
N ALA A 129 3.29 8.23 -30.66
CA ALA A 129 3.12 7.14 -31.62
C ALA A 129 4.21 6.08 -31.47
N LEU A 130 5.46 6.49 -31.24
CA LEU A 130 6.57 5.57 -30.98
C LEU A 130 6.41 4.84 -29.65
N MET A 131 6.12 5.55 -28.55
CA MET A 131 5.87 4.92 -27.24
C MET A 131 4.74 3.90 -27.31
N LYS A 132 3.65 4.21 -28.03
CA LYS A 132 2.55 3.25 -28.25
C LYS A 132 2.99 1.98 -28.98
N LYS A 133 4.00 2.04 -29.84
CA LYS A 133 4.55 0.84 -30.49
C LYS A 133 5.40 0.05 -29.50
N LEU A 134 6.33 0.72 -28.83
CA LEU A 134 7.23 0.10 -27.85
C LEU A 134 6.49 -0.61 -26.71
N LEU A 135 5.39 -0.02 -26.22
CA LEU A 135 4.57 -0.60 -25.17
C LEU A 135 3.67 -1.74 -25.66
N LYS A 136 3.29 -1.75 -26.95
CA LYS A 136 2.50 -2.85 -27.53
C LYS A 136 3.34 -4.05 -27.92
N GLU A 137 4.61 -3.86 -28.27
CA GLU A 137 5.54 -4.94 -28.63
C GLU A 137 5.99 -5.77 -27.42
N LYS A 138 5.74 -5.28 -26.20
CA LYS A 138 6.05 -5.97 -24.94
C LYS A 138 4.86 -6.72 -24.32
N GLN A 139 3.64 -6.55 -24.86
CA GLN A 139 2.44 -7.30 -24.47
C GLN A 139 2.31 -8.59 -25.27
#